data_AF-A0A7Y0MDP3-F1
#
_entry.id   AF-A0A7Y0MDP3-F1
#
_cell.length_a   1.000
_cell.length_b   1.000
_cell.length_c   1.000
_cell.angle_alpha   90.00
_cell.angle_beta   90.00
_cell.angle_gamma   90.00
#
_symmetry.space_group_name_H-M   'P 1'
#
loop_
_entity.id
_entity.type
_entity.pdbx_description
1 polymer ?
#
loop_
_entity_poly.entity_id
_entity_poly.type
_entity_poly.pdbx_seq_one_letter_code
_entity_poly.pdbx_strand_id
1 'polypeptide(L)'
;MTKQQRLKLAGNGFLAGLAHLGVEDFNPSNLVFESAFLRAWNQWQPGKPSGVLPAVSFGGTNQPRMILFRVQGSDSPFKDFRSAGIDPEPYGCTPLEFLEDHCEELPPADWVELASLYLEARERLESSPKR
;
A
#
# COMPACT_ATOMS: atom_id res chain seq x y z
N MET A 1 6.41 -13.94 11.64
CA MET A 1 6.59 -13.21 10.36
C MET A 1 7.88 -12.40 10.38
N THR A 2 8.75 -12.58 9.39
CA THR A 2 10.00 -11.83 9.25
C THR A 2 9.74 -10.39 8.79
N LYS A 3 10.69 -9.46 9.01
CA LYS A 3 10.60 -8.08 8.50
C LYS A 3 10.22 -8.02 7.01
N GLN A 4 10.84 -8.87 6.21
CA GLN A 4 10.62 -8.91 4.76
C GLN A 4 9.21 -9.39 4.39
N GLN A 5 8.67 -10.36 5.14
CA GLN A 5 7.29 -10.83 4.98
C GLN A 5 6.30 -9.72 5.38
N ARG A 6 6.55 -9.00 6.48
CA ARG A 6 5.71 -7.88 6.92
C ARG A 6 5.65 -6.73 5.90
N LEU A 7 6.78 -6.41 5.27
CA LEU A 7 6.84 -5.41 4.19
C LEU A 7 6.11 -5.89 2.92
N LYS A 8 6.22 -7.18 2.58
CA LYS A 8 5.50 -7.77 1.44
C LYS A 8 3.98 -7.74 1.70
N LEU A 9 3.55 -8.14 2.90
CA LEU A 9 2.16 -8.08 3.34
C LEU A 9 1.61 -6.65 3.22
N ALA A 10 2.32 -5.67 3.78
CA ALA A 10 1.93 -4.26 3.70
C ALA A 10 1.77 -3.77 2.25
N GLY A 11 2.63 -4.25 1.33
CA GLY A 11 2.60 -3.83 -0.06
C GLY A 11 1.49 -4.51 -0.85
N ASN A 12 1.31 -5.81 -0.65
CA ASN A 12 0.23 -6.57 -1.27
C ASN A 12 -1.13 -6.09 -0.81
N GLY A 13 -1.33 -5.94 0.50
CA GLY A 13 -2.59 -5.48 1.07
C GLY A 13 -2.94 -4.06 0.60
N PHE A 14 -1.95 -3.15 0.58
CA PHE A 14 -2.15 -1.80 0.07
C PHE A 14 -2.54 -1.77 -1.42
N LEU A 15 -1.84 -2.51 -2.28
CA LEU A 15 -2.12 -2.53 -3.72
C LEU A 15 -3.44 -3.22 -4.04
N ALA A 16 -3.80 -4.29 -3.32
CA ALA A 16 -5.11 -4.92 -3.43
C ALA A 16 -6.24 -3.98 -2.96
N GLY A 17 -6.01 -3.20 -1.88
CA GLY A 17 -6.95 -2.16 -1.45
C GLY A 17 -7.15 -1.09 -2.53
N LEU A 18 -6.09 -0.67 -3.22
CA LEU A 18 -6.20 0.25 -4.35
C LEU A 18 -6.94 -0.37 -5.56
N ALA A 19 -6.64 -1.63 -5.89
CA ALA A 19 -7.34 -2.37 -6.94
C ALA A 19 -8.85 -2.45 -6.64
N HIS A 20 -9.22 -2.74 -5.40
CA HIS A 20 -10.62 -2.76 -4.96
C HIS A 20 -11.33 -1.42 -5.16
N LEU A 21 -10.60 -0.31 -4.96
CA LEU A 21 -11.11 1.05 -5.19
C LEU A 21 -11.09 1.47 -6.68
N GLY A 22 -10.76 0.55 -7.60
CA GLY A 22 -10.75 0.79 -9.04
C GLY A 22 -9.53 1.55 -9.55
N VAL A 23 -8.43 1.56 -8.80
CA VAL A 23 -7.18 2.16 -9.25
C VAL A 23 -6.44 1.19 -10.15
N GLU A 24 -6.40 1.49 -11.45
CA GLU A 24 -5.63 0.74 -12.45
C GLU A 24 -4.29 1.43 -12.73
N ASP A 25 -4.30 2.76 -12.92
CA ASP A 25 -3.09 3.53 -13.17
C ASP A 25 -2.39 3.97 -11.88
N PHE A 26 -1.24 3.36 -11.58
CA PHE A 26 -0.47 3.68 -10.38
C PHE A 26 1.04 3.75 -10.64
N ASN A 27 1.52 4.96 -10.92
CA ASN A 27 2.95 5.24 -11.01
C ASN A 27 3.32 6.58 -10.35
N PRO A 28 3.09 6.74 -9.04
CA PRO A 28 3.48 7.97 -8.36
C PRO A 28 5.01 8.09 -8.28
N SER A 29 5.52 9.31 -8.42
CA SER A 29 6.90 9.59 -8.03
C SER A 29 7.14 9.21 -6.56
N ASN A 30 8.36 8.79 -6.21
CA ASN A 30 8.68 8.35 -4.84
C ASN A 30 8.29 9.40 -3.79
N LEU A 31 8.47 10.70 -4.07
CA LEU A 31 8.15 11.77 -3.14
C LEU A 31 6.64 11.94 -2.92
N VAL A 32 5.85 11.89 -3.99
CA VAL A 32 4.38 11.99 -3.93
C VAL A 32 3.83 10.78 -3.19
N PHE A 33 4.32 9.59 -3.52
CA PHE A 33 3.95 8.37 -2.82
C PHE A 33 4.29 8.43 -1.33
N GLU A 34 5.55 8.68 -0.98
CA GLU A 34 6.00 8.66 0.43
C GLU A 34 5.22 9.65 1.28
N SER A 35 4.93 10.84 0.75
CA SER A 35 4.21 11.89 1.47
C SER A 35 2.73 11.54 1.70
N ALA A 36 2.03 11.10 0.66
CA ALA A 36 0.63 10.70 0.76
C ALA A 36 0.48 9.45 1.65
N PHE A 37 1.33 8.45 1.42
CA PHE A 37 1.29 7.19 2.15
C PHE A 37 1.58 7.38 3.64
N LEU A 38 2.56 8.20 4.02
CA LEU A 38 2.84 8.39 5.44
C LEU A 38 1.70 9.11 6.16
N ARG A 39 1.02 10.05 5.50
CA ARG A 39 -0.17 10.71 6.06
C ARG A 39 -1.29 9.68 6.30
N ALA A 40 -1.58 8.86 5.30
CA ALA A 40 -2.57 7.79 5.40
C ALA A 40 -2.20 6.79 6.50
N TRP A 41 -0.93 6.35 6.54
CA TRP A 41 -0.43 5.39 7.51
C TRP A 41 -0.57 5.88 8.96
N ASN A 42 -0.23 7.14 9.22
CA ASN A 42 -0.34 7.73 10.55
C ASN A 42 -1.80 7.96 10.97
N GLN A 43 -2.69 8.23 10.01
CA GLN A 43 -4.12 8.41 10.27
C GLN A 43 -4.81 7.07 10.52
N TRP A 44 -4.46 6.05 9.75
CA TRP A 44 -4.99 4.70 9.86
C TRP A 44 -4.52 3.99 11.13
N GLN A 45 -3.23 4.08 11.46
CA GLN A 45 -2.66 3.52 12.68
C GLN A 45 -2.01 4.60 13.56
N PRO A 46 -2.80 5.36 14.33
CA PRO A 46 -2.26 6.36 15.24
C PRO A 46 -1.55 5.66 16.42
N GLY A 47 -0.24 5.42 16.26
CA GLY A 47 0.67 5.22 17.38
C GLY A 47 0.85 3.79 17.92
N LYS A 48 0.53 2.73 17.17
CA LYS A 48 0.91 1.36 17.58
C LYS A 48 1.47 0.55 16.41
N PRO A 49 2.75 0.13 16.44
CA PRO A 49 3.18 -0.96 15.57
C PRO A 49 2.38 -2.20 15.95
N SER A 50 1.50 -2.66 15.07
CA SER A 50 0.90 -3.98 15.25
C SER A 50 2.04 -5.02 15.18
N GLY A 51 1.94 -6.13 15.92
CA GLY A 51 2.88 -7.24 15.78
C GLY A 51 2.91 -7.84 14.36
N VAL A 52 1.99 -7.38 13.49
CA VAL A 52 1.74 -7.81 12.13
C VAL A 52 2.46 -6.91 11.12
N LEU A 53 2.33 -5.59 11.22
CA LEU A 53 2.89 -4.66 10.25
C LEU A 53 4.19 -4.00 10.71
N PRO A 54 5.06 -3.57 9.78
CA PRO A 54 6.26 -2.85 10.16
C PRO A 54 5.88 -1.43 10.62
N ALA A 55 6.62 -0.87 11.58
CA ALA A 55 6.60 0.58 11.76
C ALA A 55 7.14 1.25 10.50
N VAL A 56 6.46 2.31 10.01
CA VAL A 56 6.84 3.08 8.82
C VAL A 56 7.05 4.53 9.21
N SER A 57 8.16 5.13 8.78
CA SER A 57 8.45 6.54 9.05
C SER A 57 9.40 7.16 8.02
N PHE A 58 9.35 8.48 7.84
CA PHE A 58 10.36 9.21 7.07
C PHE A 58 11.72 9.12 7.76
N GLY A 59 12.77 8.79 7.00
CA GLY A 59 14.15 8.71 7.49
C GLY A 59 14.43 7.55 8.47
N GLY A 60 13.42 6.75 8.82
CA GLY A 60 13.59 5.56 9.64
C GLY A 60 14.11 4.34 8.87
N THR A 61 14.24 3.22 9.57
CA THR A 61 14.71 1.94 9.02
C THR A 61 13.74 1.33 7.98
N ASN A 62 12.48 1.78 7.96
CA ASN A 62 11.45 1.38 7.00
C ASN A 62 10.80 2.63 6.42
N GLN A 63 11.19 2.98 5.21
CA GLN A 63 10.59 4.10 4.48
C GLN A 63 9.41 3.59 3.66
N PRO A 64 8.38 4.41 3.40
CA PRO A 64 7.21 3.96 2.64
C PRO A 64 7.58 3.26 1.32
N ARG A 65 8.56 3.80 0.57
CA ARG A 65 9.02 3.20 -0.70
C ARG A 65 9.51 1.75 -0.57
N MET A 66 9.98 1.33 0.60
CA MET A 66 10.44 -0.05 0.82
C MET A 66 9.30 -1.06 0.75
N ILE A 67 8.07 -0.65 1.07
CA ILE A 67 6.88 -1.47 0.93
C ILE A 67 6.68 -1.82 -0.54
N LEU A 68 6.68 -0.79 -1.40
CA LEU A 68 6.56 -0.96 -2.85
C LEU A 68 7.73 -1.76 -3.45
N PHE A 69 8.98 -1.46 -3.06
CA PHE A 69 10.13 -2.22 -3.55
C PHE A 69 10.05 -3.70 -3.21
N ARG A 70 9.45 -4.06 -2.07
CA ARG A 70 9.35 -5.46 -1.68
C ARG A 70 8.38 -6.24 -2.58
N VAL A 71 7.33 -5.59 -3.05
CA VAL A 71 6.38 -6.16 -4.02
C VAL A 71 7.09 -6.43 -5.35
N GLN A 72 7.82 -5.45 -5.89
CA GLN A 72 8.50 -5.55 -7.20
C GLN A 72 9.55 -6.66 -7.27
N GLY A 73 10.24 -6.92 -6.17
CA GLY A 73 11.27 -7.97 -6.08
C GLY A 73 10.75 -9.34 -5.65
N SER A 74 9.45 -9.62 -5.81
CA SER A 74 8.82 -10.83 -5.29
C SER A 74 7.90 -11.53 -6.29
N ASP A 75 7.38 -12.67 -5.87
CA ASP A 75 6.32 -13.48 -6.47
C ASP A 75 4.92 -12.87 -6.33
N SER A 76 4.80 -11.61 -5.89
CA SER A 76 3.53 -10.89 -5.78
C SER A 76 2.83 -10.73 -7.14
N PRO A 77 1.48 -10.80 -7.20
CA PRO A 77 0.74 -10.50 -8.43
C PRO A 77 0.89 -9.03 -8.84
N PHE A 78 1.22 -8.14 -7.92
CA PHE A 78 1.39 -6.72 -8.18
C PHE A 78 2.83 -6.31 -8.54
N LYS A 79 3.76 -7.25 -8.80
CA LYS A 79 5.18 -6.94 -9.02
C LYS A 79 5.44 -5.92 -10.13
N ASP A 80 4.56 -5.88 -11.14
CA ASP A 80 4.68 -5.04 -12.34
C ASP A 80 3.90 -3.71 -12.24
N PHE A 81 3.42 -3.34 -11.03
CA PHE A 81 2.51 -2.21 -10.84
C PHE A 81 3.00 -0.89 -11.46
N ARG A 82 4.31 -0.65 -11.49
CA ARG A 82 4.90 0.58 -12.03
C ARG A 82 4.79 0.69 -13.55
N SER A 83 4.86 -0.44 -14.26
CA SER A 83 4.89 -0.49 -15.72
C SER A 83 3.54 -0.87 -16.33
N ALA A 84 2.78 -1.71 -15.64
CA ALA A 84 1.52 -2.27 -16.14
C ALA A 84 0.28 -1.74 -15.41
N GLY A 85 0.45 -0.92 -14.36
CA GLY A 85 -0.66 -0.56 -13.48
C GLY A 85 -0.97 -1.64 -12.44
N ILE A 86 -1.92 -1.38 -11.56
CA ILE A 86 -2.36 -2.34 -10.55
C ILE A 86 -3.28 -3.35 -11.20
N ASP A 87 -2.96 -4.63 -11.02
CA ASP A 87 -3.78 -5.74 -11.49
C ASP A 87 -5.15 -5.74 -10.79
N PRO A 88 -6.27 -5.60 -11.52
CA PRO A 88 -7.60 -5.65 -10.94
C PRO A 88 -8.03 -7.06 -10.50
N GLU A 89 -7.33 -8.11 -10.98
CA GLU A 89 -7.64 -9.51 -10.70
C GLU A 89 -6.37 -10.26 -10.22
N PRO A 90 -5.81 -9.89 -9.06
CA PRO A 90 -4.58 -10.50 -8.55
C PRO A 90 -4.74 -12.02 -8.37
N TYR A 91 -3.90 -12.81 -9.05
CA TYR A 91 -4.03 -14.28 -9.12
C TYR A 91 -5.35 -14.81 -9.70
N GLY A 92 -6.08 -13.99 -10.46
CA GLY A 92 -7.35 -14.36 -11.08
C GLY A 92 -8.53 -14.42 -10.11
N CYS A 93 -8.41 -13.81 -8.92
CA CYS A 93 -9.51 -13.58 -8.00
C CYS A 93 -9.78 -12.07 -7.83
N THR A 94 -10.90 -11.74 -7.21
CA THR A 94 -11.20 -10.34 -6.89
C THR A 94 -10.22 -9.79 -5.85
N PRO A 95 -9.99 -8.46 -5.78
CA PRO A 95 -9.09 -7.89 -4.79
C PRO A 95 -9.50 -8.18 -3.34
N LEU A 96 -10.80 -8.32 -3.05
CA LEU A 96 -11.28 -8.68 -1.72
C LEU A 96 -10.97 -10.14 -1.37
N GLU A 97 -11.23 -11.08 -2.28
CA GLU A 97 -10.84 -12.49 -2.10
C GLU A 97 -9.33 -12.61 -1.90
N PHE A 98 -8.54 -11.86 -2.67
CA PHE A 98 -7.10 -11.82 -2.48
C PHE A 98 -6.71 -11.34 -1.07
N LEU A 99 -7.37 -10.30 -0.55
CA LEU A 99 -7.12 -9.80 0.79
C LEU A 99 -7.49 -10.83 1.87
N GLU A 100 -8.59 -11.56 1.69
CA GLU A 100 -9.04 -12.61 2.60
C GLU A 100 -8.07 -13.80 2.62
N ASP A 101 -7.62 -14.25 1.45
CA ASP A 101 -6.82 -15.48 1.31
C ASP A 101 -5.30 -15.24 1.49
N HIS A 102 -4.80 -14.05 1.14
CA HIS A 102 -3.37 -13.77 1.07
C HIS A 102 -2.88 -12.68 2.03
N CYS A 103 -3.79 -11.99 2.73
CA CYS A 103 -3.48 -10.95 3.71
C CYS A 103 -4.27 -11.16 5.03
N GLU A 104 -4.43 -12.42 5.45
CA GLU A 104 -5.27 -12.87 6.57
C GLU A 104 -4.96 -12.21 7.93
N GLU A 105 -3.78 -11.59 8.07
CA GLU A 105 -3.36 -10.99 9.34
C GLU A 105 -4.07 -9.66 9.65
N LEU A 106 -4.79 -9.09 8.68
CA LEU A 106 -5.67 -7.94 8.85
C LEU A 106 -6.95 -8.12 8.01
N PRO A 107 -8.10 -7.64 8.50
CA PRO A 107 -9.35 -7.74 7.76
C PRO A 107 -9.26 -6.95 6.43
N PRO A 108 -9.92 -7.38 5.35
CA PRO A 108 -9.92 -6.66 4.06
C PRO A 108 -10.30 -5.18 4.19
N ALA A 109 -11.26 -4.87 5.08
CA ALA A 109 -11.72 -3.51 5.33
C ALA A 109 -10.59 -2.55 5.77
N ASP A 110 -9.62 -3.04 6.56
CA ASP A 110 -8.49 -2.24 7.03
C ASP A 110 -7.57 -1.82 5.86
N TRP A 111 -7.37 -2.72 4.89
CA TRP A 111 -6.57 -2.45 3.70
C TRP A 111 -7.27 -1.46 2.76
N VAL A 112 -8.58 -1.60 2.60
CA VAL A 112 -9.41 -0.68 1.83
C VAL A 112 -9.42 0.71 2.48
N GLU A 113 -9.52 0.79 3.81
CA GLU A 113 -9.44 2.06 4.54
C GLU A 113 -8.09 2.75 4.32
N LEU A 114 -6.96 2.02 4.45
CA LEU A 114 -5.64 2.57 4.19
C LEU A 114 -5.50 3.09 2.74
N ALA A 115 -6.02 2.35 1.76
CA ALA A 115 -6.02 2.74 0.36
C ALA A 115 -6.87 4.01 0.13
N SER A 116 -8.05 4.10 0.74
CA SER A 116 -8.91 5.29 0.68
C SER A 116 -8.22 6.52 1.25
N LEU A 117 -7.64 6.40 2.45
CA LEU A 117 -6.88 7.47 3.11
C LEU A 117 -5.68 7.92 2.28
N TYR A 118 -5.02 7.00 1.58
CA TYR A 118 -3.94 7.32 0.65
C TYR A 118 -4.43 8.16 -0.54
N LEU A 119 -5.55 7.78 -1.17
CA LEU A 119 -6.10 8.52 -2.31
C LEU A 119 -6.51 9.94 -1.91
N GLU A 120 -7.18 10.10 -0.76
CA GLU A 120 -7.49 11.42 -0.20
C GLU A 120 -6.23 12.26 0.06
N ALA A 121 -5.20 11.65 0.65
CA ALA A 121 -3.95 12.34 0.95
C ALA A 121 -3.20 12.74 -0.32
N ARG A 122 -3.24 11.91 -1.37
CA ARG A 122 -2.65 12.18 -2.68
C ARG A 122 -3.36 13.36 -3.36
N GLU A 123 -4.69 13.32 -3.43
CA GLU A 123 -5.49 14.38 -4.04
C GLU A 123 -5.22 15.74 -3.39
N ARG A 124 -5.17 15.80 -2.05
CA ARG A 124 -4.83 17.04 -1.32
C ARG A 124 -3.44 17.60 -1.63
N LEU A 125 -2.47 16.71 -1.89
CA LEU A 125 -1.12 17.13 -2.25
C LEU A 125 -1.06 17.65 -3.70
N GLU A 126 -1.82 17.05 -4.60
CA GLU A 126 -1.92 17.46 -6.00
C GLU A 126 -2.73 18.76 -6.16
N SER A 127 -3.74 18.98 -5.31
CA SER A 127 -4.56 20.19 -5.29
C SER A 127 -3.91 21.38 -4.57
N SER A 128 -2.82 21.16 -3.84
CA SER A 128 -2.12 22.24 -3.12
C SER A 128 -1.29 23.07 -4.11
N PRO A 129 -1.49 24.40 -4.21
CA PRO A 129 -0.73 25.23 -5.12
C PRO A 129 0.76 25.15 -4.76
N LYS A 130 1.60 24.83 -5.75
CA LYS A 130 3.06 24.92 -5.65
C LYS A 130 3.39 26.38 -5.33
N ARG A 131 3.77 26.66 -4.08
CA ARG A 131 4.30 27.96 -3.66
C ARG A 131 5.67 28.21 -4.28
#